data_AF-A0A3N6PNV6-F1
#
_entry.id   AF-A0A3N6PNV6-F1
#
_cell.length_a   1.000
_cell.length_b   1.000
_cell.length_c   1.000
_cell.angle_alpha   90.00
_cell.angle_beta   90.00
_cell.angle_gamma   90.00
#
_symmetry.space_group_name_H-M   'P 1'
#
loop_
_entity.id
_entity.type
_entity.pdbx_description
1 polymer ?
#
loop_
_entity_poly.entity_id
_entity_poly.type
_entity_poly.pdbx_seq_one_letter_code
_entity_poly.pdbx_strand_id
1 'polypeptide(L)'
;MYCCQQVLVGKNPELIPILTFLCEQSHKLTNMGIYYGRQLYFKARIGIGKFDLEKVYKRNYHYKVLYSQAAQQTLRTVAESFRSYYGLIIAYNEGKI
;
A
#
# COMPACT_ATOMS: atom_id res chain seq x y z
N MET A 1 0.93 -6.77 -13.80
CA MET A 1 0.13 -7.92 -13.31
C MET A 1 1.08 -8.80 -12.51
N TYR A 2 0.87 -8.96 -11.20
CA TYR A 2 1.69 -9.86 -10.38
C TYR A 2 1.18 -11.28 -10.61
N CYS A 3 1.79 -12.00 -11.56
CA CYS A 3 1.38 -13.35 -11.89
C CYS A 3 2.07 -14.35 -10.94
N CYS A 4 1.34 -14.83 -9.95
CA CYS A 4 1.72 -16.06 -9.24
C CYS A 4 1.16 -17.25 -10.02
N GLN A 5 2.00 -18.25 -10.32
CA GLN A 5 1.52 -19.51 -10.87
C GLN A 5 0.79 -20.29 -9.77
N GLN A 6 -0.52 -20.08 -9.65
CA GLN A 6 -1.37 -20.73 -8.65
C GLN A 6 -1.25 -22.26 -8.68
N VAL A 7 -1.05 -22.84 -9.86
CA VAL A 7 -0.82 -24.27 -10.09
C VAL A 7 0.44 -24.81 -9.39
N LEU A 8 1.44 -23.96 -9.14
CA LEU A 8 2.68 -24.34 -8.45
C LEU A 8 2.58 -24.13 -6.93
N VAL A 9 1.81 -23.12 -6.49
CA VAL A 9 1.62 -22.83 -5.05
C VAL A 9 0.94 -24.00 -4.33
N GLY A 10 -0.05 -24.63 -4.97
CA GLY A 10 -0.75 -25.79 -4.40
C GLY A 10 0.10 -27.06 -4.26
N LYS A 11 1.30 -27.10 -4.87
CA LYS A 11 2.19 -28.27 -4.82
C LYS A 11 3.11 -28.28 -3.59
N ASN A 12 3.20 -27.18 -2.84
CA ASN A 12 3.98 -27.10 -1.61
C ASN A 12 3.07 -26.65 -0.45
N PRO A 13 2.61 -27.58 0.41
CA PRO A 13 1.70 -27.25 1.51
C PRO A 13 2.32 -26.32 2.56
N GLU A 14 3.66 -26.29 2.70
CA GLU A 14 4.34 -25.38 3.63
C GLU A 14 4.37 -23.93 3.13
N LEU A 15 4.26 -23.72 1.82
CA LEU A 15 4.30 -22.39 1.21
C LEU A 15 3.01 -21.60 1.47
N ILE A 16 1.87 -22.27 1.55
CA ILE A 16 0.55 -21.63 1.71
C ILE A 16 0.48 -20.81 3.02
N PRO A 17 0.84 -21.36 4.20
CA PRO A 17 0.89 -20.58 5.43
C PRO A 17 1.80 -19.36 5.36
N ILE A 18 2.98 -19.50 4.74
CA ILE A 18 3.96 -18.41 4.59
C ILE A 18 3.38 -17.28 3.73
N LEU A 19 2.81 -17.62 2.57
CA LEU A 19 2.19 -16.64 1.68
C LEU A 19 1.00 -15.95 2.35
N THR A 20 0.17 -16.71 3.06
CA THR A 20 -0.97 -16.18 3.82
C THR A 20 -0.49 -15.14 4.83
N PHE A 21 0.52 -15.50 5.62
CA PHE A 21 1.11 -14.58 6.59
C PHE A 21 1.64 -13.31 5.94
N LEU A 22 2.38 -13.41 4.83
CA LEU A 22 2.91 -12.25 4.10
C LEU A 22 1.78 -11.35 3.54
N CYS A 23 0.73 -11.95 2.99
CA CYS A 23 -0.45 -11.24 2.51
C CYS A 23 -1.15 -10.47 3.65
N GLU A 24 -1.30 -11.10 4.82
CA GLU A 24 -1.86 -10.43 6.00
C GLU A 24 -1.01 -9.25 6.46
N GLN A 25 0.33 -9.41 6.52
CA GLN A 25 1.21 -8.31 6.92
C GLN A 25 1.18 -7.16 5.91
N SER A 26 1.15 -7.48 4.61
CA SER A 26 1.01 -6.48 3.55
C SER A 26 -0.32 -5.74 3.62
N HIS A 27 -1.42 -6.44 3.91
CA HIS A 27 -2.73 -5.83 4.07
C HIS A 27 -2.76 -4.91 5.31
N LYS A 28 -2.21 -5.34 6.45
CA LYS A 28 -2.07 -4.49 7.64
C LYS A 28 -1.25 -3.22 7.35
N LEU A 29 -0.12 -3.36 6.66
CA LEU A 29 0.71 -2.21 6.25
C LEU A 29 -0.03 -1.26 5.30
N THR A 30 -0.80 -1.80 4.36
CA THR A 30 -1.65 -1.03 3.44
C THR A 30 -2.69 -0.21 4.20
N ASN A 31 -3.41 -0.84 5.14
CA ASN A 31 -4.43 -0.18 5.96
C ASN A 31 -3.84 0.95 6.80
N MET A 32 -2.64 0.73 7.37
CA MET A 32 -1.91 1.77 8.09
C MET A 32 -1.57 2.96 7.18
N GLY A 33 -1.03 2.70 5.99
CA GLY A 33 -0.75 3.74 5.00
C GLY A 33 -1.99 4.54 4.61
N ILE A 34 -3.12 3.87 4.35
CA ILE A 34 -4.39 4.52 4.01
C ILE A 34 -4.87 5.39 5.17
N TYR A 35 -4.88 4.85 6.39
CA TYR A 35 -5.38 5.58 7.55
C TYR A 35 -4.57 6.86 7.80
N TYR A 36 -3.24 6.75 7.79
CA TYR A 36 -2.37 7.91 7.97
C TYR A 36 -2.51 8.93 6.83
N GLY A 37 -2.58 8.47 5.58
CA GLY A 37 -2.82 9.35 4.43
C GLY A 37 -4.14 10.11 4.54
N ARG A 38 -5.22 9.45 4.98
CA ARG A 38 -6.52 10.10 5.23
C ARG A 38 -6.44 11.13 6.35
N GLN A 39 -5.74 10.82 7.44
CA GLN A 39 -5.56 11.77 8.53
C GLN A 39 -4.81 13.03 8.07
N LEU A 40 -3.71 12.88 7.33
CA LEU A 40 -2.97 14.00 6.77
C LEU A 40 -3.84 14.84 5.84
N TYR A 41 -4.55 14.20 4.92
CA TYR A 41 -5.34 14.91 3.92
C TYR A 41 -6.57 15.60 4.51
N PHE A 42 -7.41 14.86 5.24
CA PHE A 42 -8.70 15.37 5.72
C PHE A 42 -8.57 16.24 6.97
N LYS A 43 -7.63 15.94 7.88
CA LYS A 43 -7.48 16.68 9.14
C LYS A 43 -6.43 17.78 9.04
N ALA A 44 -5.27 17.50 8.43
CA ALA A 44 -4.17 18.46 8.36
C ALA A 44 -4.12 19.24 7.04
N ARG A 45 -4.94 18.87 6.04
CA ARG A 45 -4.90 19.45 4.67
C ARG A 45 -3.53 19.28 4.00
N ILE A 46 -2.81 18.21 4.35
CA ILE A 46 -1.49 17.87 3.80
C ILE A 46 -1.65 16.70 2.83
N GLY A 47 -1.21 16.89 1.58
CA GLY A 47 -1.13 15.81 0.59
C GLY A 47 0.02 14.85 0.90
N ILE A 48 -0.07 13.61 0.40
CA ILE A 48 1.00 12.62 0.54
C ILE A 48 1.79 12.47 -0.76
N GLY A 49 3.11 12.48 -0.64
CA GLY A 49 4.05 12.20 -1.72
C GLY A 49 4.38 10.71 -1.84
N LYS A 50 5.03 10.36 -2.96
CA LYS A 50 5.34 8.97 -3.34
C LYS A 50 6.10 8.18 -2.25
N PHE A 51 7.03 8.84 -1.55
CA PHE A 51 7.95 8.19 -0.62
C PHE A 51 7.64 8.47 0.86
N ASP A 52 6.59 9.25 1.16
CA ASP A 52 6.37 9.74 2.53
C ASP A 52 5.95 8.62 3.47
N LEU A 53 5.07 7.73 3.01
CA LEU A 53 4.64 6.57 3.78
C LEU A 53 5.81 5.61 4.08
N GLU A 54 6.74 5.41 3.14
CA GLU A 54 7.93 4.57 3.35
C GLU A 54 8.81 5.12 4.46
N LYS A 55 9.02 6.43 4.51
CA LYS A 55 9.82 7.08 5.55
C LYS A 55 9.19 6.91 6.93
N VAL A 56 7.87 7.05 7.02
CA VAL A 56 7.10 6.91 8.27
C VAL A 56 7.14 5.47 8.79
N TYR A 57 6.89 4.49 7.91
CA TYR A 57 6.71 3.10 8.30
C TYR A 57 7.98 2.23 8.22
N LYS A 58 9.14 2.76 7.83
CA LYS A 58 10.40 2.00 7.71
C LYS A 58 10.76 1.19 8.95
N ARG A 59 10.40 1.67 10.15
CA ARG A 59 10.67 1.00 11.43
C ARG A 59 9.52 0.10 11.92
N ASN A 60 8.37 0.12 11.25
CA ASN A 60 7.19 -0.65 11.62
C ASN A 60 7.42 -2.17 11.47
N TYR A 61 6.79 -2.95 12.34
CA TYR A 61 6.90 -4.41 12.32
C TYR A 61 6.44 -5.01 10.98
N HIS A 62 5.25 -4.64 10.49
CA HIS A 62 4.69 -5.16 9.24
C HIS A 62 5.56 -4.79 8.03
N TYR A 63 6.23 -3.63 8.08
CA TYR A 63 7.20 -3.25 7.06
C TYR A 63 8.43 -4.15 7.08
N LYS A 64 9.00 -4.40 8.27
CA LYS A 64 10.23 -5.19 8.45
C LYS A 64 10.06 -6.69 8.15
N VAL A 65 8.84 -7.21 8.34
CA VAL A 65 8.52 -8.62 8.02
C VAL A 65 8.55 -8.88 6.51
N LEU A 66 8.21 -7.88 5.72
CA LEU A 66 8.28 -7.97 4.26
C LEU A 66 9.71 -7.69 3.77
N TYR A 67 10.06 -8.26 2.61
CA TYR A 67 11.25 -7.83 1.90
C TYR A 67 11.13 -6.34 1.54
N SER A 68 12.24 -5.60 1.63
CA SER A 68 12.25 -4.13 1.54
C SER A 68 11.52 -3.59 0.32
N GLN A 69 11.75 -4.17 -0.86
CA GLN A 69 11.08 -3.76 -2.11
C GLN A 69 9.58 -4.02 -2.07
N ALA A 70 9.13 -5.15 -1.50
CA ALA A 70 7.71 -5.45 -1.37
C ALA A 70 7.02 -4.47 -0.43
N ALA A 71 7.62 -4.18 0.74
CA ALA A 71 7.10 -3.20 1.69
C ALA A 71 6.99 -1.79 1.09
N GLN A 72 8.02 -1.36 0.35
CA GLN A 72 8.01 -0.08 -0.36
C GLN A 72 6.89 -0.03 -1.39
N GLN A 73 6.75 -1.06 -2.21
CA GLN A 73 5.73 -1.11 -3.25
C GLN A 73 4.32 -1.09 -2.66
N THR A 74 4.07 -1.83 -1.57
CA THR A 74 2.79 -1.79 -0.84
C THR A 74 2.40 -0.37 -0.45
N LEU A 75 3.33 0.41 0.09
CA LEU A 75 3.08 1.80 0.50
C LEU A 75 3.01 2.77 -0.69
N ARG A 76 3.78 2.55 -1.75
CA ARG A 76 3.71 3.35 -2.98
C ARG A 76 2.36 3.21 -3.67
N THR A 77 1.79 2.02 -3.71
CA THR A 77 0.46 1.80 -4.29
C THR A 77 -0.63 2.57 -3.53
N VAL A 78 -0.48 2.72 -2.20
CA VAL A 78 -1.34 3.63 -1.43
C VAL A 78 -1.13 5.07 -1.89
N ALA A 79 0.11 5.55 -1.95
CA ALA A 79 0.42 6.92 -2.39
C ALA A 79 -0.09 7.23 -3.82
N GLU A 80 0.02 6.27 -4.74
CA GLU A 80 -0.52 6.35 -6.10
C GLU A 80 -2.04 6.47 -6.11
N SER A 81 -2.73 5.71 -5.24
CA SER A 81 -4.18 5.79 -5.09
C SER A 81 -4.63 7.18 -4.61
N PHE A 82 -3.91 7.77 -3.65
CA PHE A 82 -4.18 9.14 -3.22
C PHE A 82 -3.89 10.16 -4.31
N ARG A 83 -2.80 10.00 -5.06
CA ARG A 83 -2.50 10.88 -6.21
C ARG A 83 -3.62 10.85 -7.25
N SER A 84 -4.14 9.65 -7.56
CA SER A 84 -5.29 9.49 -8.45
C SER A 84 -6.53 10.20 -7.89
N TYR A 85 -6.82 10.03 -6.60
CA TYR A 85 -7.91 10.72 -5.92
C TYR A 85 -7.78 12.25 -5.96
N TYR A 86 -6.58 12.81 -5.76
CA TYR A 86 -6.34 14.24 -5.90
C TYR A 86 -6.61 14.73 -7.33
N GLY A 87 -6.18 13.97 -8.33
CA GLY A 87 -6.47 14.26 -9.73
C GLY A 87 -7.98 14.27 -10.03
N LEU A 88 -8.73 13.33 -9.43
CA LEU A 88 -10.18 13.27 -9.55
C LEU A 88 -10.86 14.52 -8.98
N ILE A 89 -10.43 14.97 -7.80
CA ILE A 89 -10.97 16.20 -7.19
C ILE A 89 -10.72 17.42 -8.09
N ILE A 90 -9.51 17.54 -8.64
CA ILE A 90 -9.17 18.65 -9.53
C ILE A 90 -10.06 18.62 -10.77
N ALA A 91 -10.18 17.47 -11.42
CA ALA A 91 -11.02 17.31 -12.62
C ALA A 91 -12.50 17.65 -12.34
N TYR A 92 -13.03 17.22 -11.19
CA TYR A 92 -14.39 17.54 -10.75
C TYR A 92 -14.58 19.05 -10.54
N ASN A 93 -13.65 19.70 -9.84
CA ASN A 93 -13.72 21.14 -9.59
C ASN A 93 -13.59 21.98 -10.89
N GLU A 94 -12.92 21.43 -11.91
CA GLU A 94 -12.80 22.05 -13.24
C GLU A 94 -13.98 21.72 -14.18
N GLY A 95 -14.95 20.89 -13.75
CA GLY A 95 -16.10 20.48 -14.56
C GLY A 95 -15.76 19.52 -15.69
N LYS A 96 -14.61 18.83 -15.63
CA LYS A 96 -14.19 17.82 -16.63
C LYS A 96 -14.83 16.44 -16.39
N ILE A 97 -15.37 16.23 -15.18
CA ILE A 97 -16.14 15.06 -14.74
C ILE A 97 -17.26 15.49 -13.79
#